data_AF-A0A3E2GU98-F1
#
_entry.id   AF-A0A3E2GU98-F1
#
_cell.length_a   1.000
_cell.length_b   1.000
_cell.length_c   1.000
_cell.angle_alpha   90.00
_cell.angle_beta   90.00
_cell.angle_gamma   90.00
#
_symmetry.space_group_name_H-M   'P 1'
#
loop_
_entity.id
_entity.type
_entity.pdbx_description
1 polymer ?
#
loop_
_entity_poly.entity_id
_entity_poly.type
_entity_poly.pdbx_seq_one_letter_code
_entity_poly.pdbx_strand_id
1 'polypeptide(L)'
;MPRTNSTMNDQLKEAVQWYLDNQNDPDNRATVTATANIFKLKVNTLRKAIQCQLTLIQKANKPCGRPSFLKPYQIEALCTHIQTQAYDGNPLNRAMVIRAATHLNNSGEELFRTWLQ
;
A
#
# COMPACT_ATOMS: atom_id res chain seq x y z
N MET A 1 -27.67 -14.64 -25.42
CA MET A 1 -27.18 -15.03 -24.08
C MET A 1 -25.67 -15.28 -24.12
N PRO A 2 -24.85 -14.59 -23.31
CA PRO A 2 -23.50 -15.04 -22.96
C PRO A 2 -23.42 -15.30 -21.46
N ARG A 3 -23.67 -16.54 -21.01
CA ARG A 3 -23.64 -16.93 -19.59
C ARG A 3 -22.31 -17.55 -19.14
N THR A 4 -21.37 -17.77 -20.05
CA THR A 4 -20.14 -18.54 -19.82
C THR A 4 -18.99 -17.70 -19.25
N ASN A 5 -18.94 -16.40 -19.57
CA ASN A 5 -17.80 -15.55 -19.21
C ASN A 5 -17.77 -15.14 -17.73
N SER A 6 -18.95 -15.07 -17.07
CA SER A 6 -19.03 -14.78 -15.63
C SER A 6 -18.44 -15.94 -14.82
N THR A 7 -18.92 -17.16 -15.09
CA THR A 7 -18.55 -18.36 -14.33
C THR A 7 -17.05 -18.64 -14.34
N MET A 8 -16.41 -18.45 -15.49
CA MET A 8 -14.97 -18.69 -15.64
C MET A 8 -14.11 -17.62 -14.96
N ASN A 9 -14.62 -16.38 -14.87
CA ASN A 9 -13.94 -15.30 -14.15
C ASN A 9 -14.09 -15.46 -12.63
N ASP A 10 -15.27 -15.87 -12.17
CA ASP A 10 -15.54 -16.13 -10.75
C ASP A 10 -14.69 -17.31 -10.24
N GLN A 11 -14.61 -18.39 -11.02
CA GLN A 11 -13.75 -19.54 -10.74
C GLN A 11 -12.25 -19.18 -10.73
N LEU A 12 -11.80 -18.26 -11.58
CA LEU A 12 -10.42 -17.79 -11.57
C LEU A 12 -10.11 -16.95 -10.32
N LYS A 13 -11.04 -16.09 -9.90
CA LYS A 13 -10.90 -15.29 -8.68
C LYS A 13 -10.84 -16.19 -7.44
N GLU A 14 -11.72 -17.17 -7.35
CA GLU A 14 -11.75 -18.13 -6.25
C GLU A 14 -10.45 -18.93 -6.17
N ALA A 15 -9.94 -19.41 -7.31
CA ALA A 15 -8.67 -20.13 -7.37
C ALA A 15 -7.48 -19.27 -6.93
N VAL A 16 -7.46 -17.99 -7.30
CA VAL A 16 -6.41 -17.05 -6.86
C VAL A 16 -6.50 -16.81 -5.36
N GLN A 17 -7.70 -16.60 -4.81
CA GLN A 17 -7.87 -16.38 -3.38
C GLN A 17 -7.45 -17.61 -2.59
N TRP A 18 -7.91 -18.79 -2.99
CA TRP A 18 -7.51 -20.05 -2.38
C TRP A 18 -5.98 -20.23 -2.40
N TYR A 19 -5.32 -19.90 -3.51
CA TYR A 19 -3.87 -19.94 -3.60
C TYR A 19 -3.21 -19.00 -2.59
N LEU A 20 -3.68 -17.74 -2.48
CA LEU A 20 -3.13 -16.76 -1.54
C LEU A 20 -3.31 -17.19 -0.09
N ASP A 21 -4.44 -17.79 0.26
CA ASP A 21 -4.77 -18.22 1.63
C ASP A 21 -3.95 -19.45 2.08
N ASN A 22 -3.54 -20.30 1.13
CA ASN A 22 -2.85 -21.57 1.41
C ASN A 22 -1.35 -21.55 1.07
N GLN A 23 -0.81 -20.40 0.65
CA GLN A 23 0.58 -20.29 0.23
C GLN A 23 1.49 -19.85 1.38
N ASN A 24 2.37 -20.76 1.81
CA ASN A 24 3.46 -20.46 2.75
C ASN A 24 4.77 -20.02 2.07
N ASP A 25 4.95 -20.33 0.78
CA ASP A 25 6.13 -19.98 -0.01
C ASP A 25 5.71 -19.47 -1.41
N PRO A 26 5.93 -18.18 -1.75
CA PRO A 26 5.50 -17.54 -3.00
C PRO A 26 6.06 -18.19 -4.28
N ASP A 27 7.19 -18.91 -4.21
CA ASP A 27 7.83 -19.53 -5.37
C ASP A 27 7.46 -21.02 -5.56
N ASN A 28 6.56 -21.55 -4.72
CA ASN A 28 6.18 -22.96 -4.79
C ASN A 28 5.33 -23.30 -6.03
N ARG A 29 6.02 -23.75 -7.09
CA ARG A 29 5.40 -24.24 -8.34
C ARG A 29 4.44 -25.41 -8.14
N ALA A 30 4.63 -26.24 -7.11
CA ALA A 30 3.74 -27.37 -6.84
C ALA A 30 2.36 -26.86 -6.41
N THR A 31 2.31 -25.81 -5.58
CA THR A 31 1.06 -25.20 -5.12
C THR A 31 0.26 -24.63 -6.28
N VAL A 32 0.89 -23.87 -7.18
CA VAL A 32 0.21 -23.33 -8.38
C VAL A 32 -0.41 -24.45 -9.24
N THR A 33 0.30 -25.58 -9.36
CA THR A 33 -0.14 -26.71 -10.18
C THR A 33 -1.29 -27.46 -9.51
N ALA A 34 -1.21 -27.68 -8.20
CA ALA A 34 -2.29 -28.29 -7.41
C ALA A 34 -3.56 -27.45 -7.46
N THR A 35 -3.46 -26.13 -7.23
CA THR A 35 -4.61 -25.23 -7.31
C THR A 35 -5.22 -25.22 -8.71
N ALA A 36 -4.41 -25.17 -9.76
CA ALA A 36 -4.93 -25.23 -11.13
C ALA A 36 -5.72 -26.52 -11.39
N ASN A 37 -5.26 -27.66 -10.89
CA ASN A 37 -5.96 -28.93 -11.03
C ASN A 37 -7.27 -28.98 -10.23
N ILE A 38 -7.27 -28.50 -8.98
CA ILE A 38 -8.47 -28.43 -8.12
C ILE A 38 -9.58 -27.63 -8.81
N PHE A 39 -9.22 -26.45 -9.32
CA PHE A 39 -10.16 -25.56 -9.97
C PHE A 39 -10.32 -25.83 -11.47
N LYS A 40 -9.77 -26.92 -12.01
CA LYS A 40 -9.84 -27.26 -13.45
C LYS A 40 -9.44 -26.10 -14.38
N LEU A 41 -8.44 -25.33 -13.98
CA LEU A 41 -7.88 -24.20 -14.72
C LEU A 41 -6.57 -24.58 -15.41
N LYS A 42 -6.22 -23.85 -16.48
CA LYS A 42 -4.88 -23.95 -17.05
C LYS A 42 -3.87 -23.32 -16.09
N VAL A 43 -2.79 -24.05 -15.78
CA VAL A 43 -1.69 -23.58 -14.91
C VAL A 43 -1.17 -22.20 -15.33
N ASN A 44 -0.98 -21.97 -16.63
CA ASN A 44 -0.51 -20.68 -17.14
C ASN A 44 -1.49 -19.53 -16.89
N THR A 45 -2.80 -19.79 -16.94
CA THR A 45 -3.82 -18.78 -16.66
C THR A 45 -3.80 -18.41 -15.18
N LEU A 46 -3.77 -19.41 -14.30
CA LEU A 46 -3.69 -19.19 -12.85
C LEU A 46 -2.38 -18.46 -12.47
N ARG A 47 -1.24 -18.88 -13.01
CA ARG A 47 0.06 -18.23 -12.78
C ARG A 47 0.02 -16.75 -13.16
N LYS A 48 -0.52 -16.40 -14.34
CA LYS A 48 -0.64 -15.01 -14.77
C LYS A 48 -1.57 -14.20 -13.85
N ALA A 49 -2.70 -14.78 -13.44
CA ALA A 49 -3.64 -14.11 -12.55
C ALA A 49 -3.02 -13.82 -11.17
N ILE A 50 -2.32 -14.80 -10.59
CA ILE A 50 -1.54 -14.64 -9.36
C ILE A 50 -0.50 -13.54 -9.51
N GLN A 51 0.30 -13.58 -10.57
CA GLN A 51 1.35 -12.58 -10.80
C GLN A 51 0.77 -11.15 -10.92
N CYS A 52 -0.35 -11.00 -11.63
CA CYS A 52 -1.06 -9.72 -11.71
C CYS A 52 -1.53 -9.22 -10.34
N GLN A 53 -2.14 -10.11 -9.54
CA GLN A 53 -2.61 -9.79 -8.19
C GLN A 53 -1.47 -9.42 -7.24
N LEU A 54 -0.38 -10.19 -7.23
CA LEU A 54 0.82 -9.87 -6.43
C LEU A 54 1.43 -8.54 -6.86
N THR A 55 1.47 -8.24 -8.16
CA THR A 55 1.96 -6.95 -8.68
C THR A 55 1.06 -5.80 -8.24
N LEU A 56 -0.27 -5.98 -8.23
CA LEU A 56 -1.22 -5.01 -7.73
C LEU A 56 -1.03 -4.76 -6.23
N ILE A 57 -0.89 -5.81 -5.43
CA ILE A 57 -0.62 -5.72 -3.99
C ILE A 57 0.70 -4.99 -3.74
N GLN A 58 1.77 -5.31 -4.47
CA GLN A 58 3.05 -4.62 -4.36
C GLN A 58 2.96 -3.14 -4.78
N LYS A 59 2.14 -2.80 -5.77
CA LYS A 59 1.90 -1.41 -6.18
C LYS A 59 1.06 -0.65 -5.17
N ALA A 60 0.07 -1.28 -4.55
CA ALA A 60 -0.74 -0.69 -3.48
C ALA A 60 0.07 -0.47 -2.20
N ASN A 61 1.01 -1.37 -1.90
CA ASN A 61 1.90 -1.28 -0.75
C ASN A 61 3.14 -0.42 -1.01
N LYS A 62 3.41 -0.04 -2.26
CA LYS A 62 4.36 1.05 -2.51
C LYS A 62 3.67 2.34 -2.11
N PRO A 63 4.28 3.17 -1.25
CA PRO A 63 3.75 4.51 -1.04
C PRO A 63 3.64 5.16 -2.41
N CYS A 64 2.40 5.45 -2.82
CA CYS A 64 2.07 6.22 -4.01
C CYS A 64 2.47 7.68 -3.76
N GLY A 65 3.75 7.91 -3.49
CA GLY A 65 4.39 9.20 -3.48
C GLY A 65 5.26 9.30 -4.71
N ARG A 66 5.21 10.44 -5.40
CA ARG A 66 6.35 10.91 -6.19
C ARG A 66 7.64 10.61 -5.40
N PRO A 67 8.74 10.18 -6.05
CA PRO A 67 10.02 10.12 -5.35
C PRO A 67 10.20 11.44 -4.62
N SER A 68 10.41 11.36 -3.30
CA SER A 68 10.45 12.55 -2.47
C SER A 68 11.50 13.48 -3.06
N PHE A 69 11.07 14.69 -3.45
CA PHE A 69 11.99 15.71 -3.99
C PHE A 69 13.19 15.92 -3.05
N LEU A 70 12.95 15.69 -1.77
CA LEU A 70 13.92 15.68 -0.70
C LEU A 70 14.35 14.25 -0.38
N LYS A 71 15.66 14.05 -0.25
CA LYS A 71 16.23 12.83 0.32
C LYS A 71 15.89 12.75 1.81
N PRO A 72 15.90 11.55 2.43
CA PRO A 72 15.54 11.37 3.84
C PRO A 72 16.23 12.35 4.80
N TYR A 73 17.54 12.56 4.66
CA TYR A 73 18.29 13.51 5.50
C TYR A 73 17.86 14.97 5.31
N GLN A 74 17.34 15.34 4.13
CA GLN A 74 16.82 16.68 3.87
C GLN A 74 15.45 16.88 4.51
N ILE A 75 14.64 15.82 4.57
CA ILE A 75 13.38 15.81 5.30
C ILE A 75 13.66 15.99 6.79
N GLU A 76 14.59 15.20 7.34
CA GLU A 76 15.00 15.29 8.75
C GLU A 76 15.51 16.69 9.11
N ALA A 77 16.45 17.24 8.33
CA ALA A 77 16.98 18.59 8.55
C ALA A 77 15.89 19.67 8.50
N LEU A 78 14.95 19.56 7.56
CA LEU A 78 13.83 20.50 7.43
C LEU A 78 12.88 20.37 8.63
N CYS A 79 12.56 19.16 9.06
CA CYS A 79 11.73 18.88 10.23
C CYS A 79 12.35 19.48 11.50
N THR A 80 13.65 19.25 11.74
CA THR A 80 14.37 19.83 12.88
C THR A 80 14.36 21.36 12.83
N HIS A 81 14.55 21.96 11.66
CA HIS A 81 14.51 23.41 11.50
C HIS A 81 13.11 23.97 11.80
N ILE A 82 12.05 23.36 11.27
CA ILE A 82 10.65 23.76 11.54
C ILE A 82 10.33 23.63 13.03
N GLN A 83 10.73 22.54 13.68
CA GLN A 83 10.54 22.39 15.13
C GLN A 83 11.26 23.49 15.91
N THR A 84 12.51 23.77 15.56
CA THR A 84 13.30 24.82 16.22
C THR A 84 12.61 26.18 16.09
N GLN A 85 12.14 26.53 14.89
CA GLN A 85 11.42 27.79 14.63
C GLN A 85 10.02 27.83 15.25
N ALA A 86 9.33 26.70 15.37
CA ALA A 86 7.99 26.64 15.95
C ALA A 86 8.01 26.78 17.49
N TYR A 87 9.10 26.38 18.13
CA TYR A 87 9.28 26.36 19.58
C TYR A 87 10.41 27.30 20.05
N ASP A 88 10.80 28.27 19.23
CA ASP A 88 11.78 29.33 19.55
C ASP A 88 11.25 30.38 20.56
N GLY A 89 10.02 30.18 21.07
CA GLY A 89 9.33 31.12 21.95
C GLY A 89 8.43 32.12 21.21
N ASN A 90 8.38 32.08 19.88
CA ASN A 90 7.45 32.89 19.09
C ASN A 90 6.06 32.22 18.99
N PRO A 91 5.02 32.78 19.65
CA PRO A 91 3.68 32.20 19.63
C PRO A 91 3.04 32.18 18.23
N LEU A 92 3.44 33.09 17.33
CA LEU A 92 2.93 33.14 15.95
C LEU A 92 3.44 31.96 15.12
N ASN A 93 4.73 31.62 15.24
CA ASN A 93 5.33 30.49 14.54
C ASN A 93 4.65 29.18 14.95
N ARG A 94 4.44 28.99 16.26
CA ARG A 94 3.70 27.85 16.80
C ARG A 94 2.28 27.77 16.23
N ALA A 95 1.55 28.88 16.22
CA ALA A 95 0.19 28.94 15.71
C ALA A 95 0.10 28.64 14.20
N MET A 96 1.06 29.12 13.41
CA MET A 96 1.11 28.85 11.96
C MET A 96 1.37 27.37 11.67
N VAL A 97 2.29 26.74 12.41
CA VAL A 97 2.59 25.31 12.24
C VAL A 97 1.37 24.46 12.62
N ILE A 98 0.71 24.75 13.74
CA ILE A 98 -0.53 24.06 14.15
C ILE A 98 -1.62 24.25 13.08
N ARG A 99 -1.83 25.47 12.58
CA ARG A 99 -2.84 25.74 11.54
C ARG A 99 -2.58 24.97 10.25
N ALA A 100 -1.32 24.91 9.81
CA ALA A 100 -0.93 24.14 8.64
C ALA A 100 -1.15 22.63 8.86
N ALA A 101 -0.80 22.13 10.04
CA ALA A 101 -1.05 20.74 10.43
C ALA A 101 -2.53 20.37 10.38
N THR A 102 -3.38 21.18 11.00
CA THR A 102 -4.83 20.99 11.05
C THR A 102 -5.43 20.98 9.64
N HIS A 103 -4.99 21.89 8.78
CA HIS A 103 -5.46 21.96 7.39
C HIS A 103 -5.03 20.73 6.57
N LEU A 104 -3.85 20.18 6.82
CA LEU A 104 -3.37 18.98 6.13
C LEU A 104 -4.01 17.69 6.65
N ASN A 105 -4.40 17.64 7.93
CA ASN A 105 -4.84 16.41 8.59
C ASN A 105 -6.36 16.20 8.61
N ASN A 106 -7.18 17.17 8.17
CA ASN A 106 -8.67 17.18 8.21
C ASN A 106 -9.32 16.80 9.56
N SER A 107 -8.52 16.57 10.60
CA SER A 107 -8.91 16.24 11.96
C SER A 107 -8.17 17.22 12.86
N GLY A 108 -8.93 18.13 13.46
CA GLY A 108 -8.43 19.18 14.34
C GLY A 108 -7.96 18.67 15.70
N GLU A 109 -7.14 17.62 15.73
CA GLU A 109 -6.48 17.15 16.94
C GLU A 109 -4.97 17.36 16.88
N GLU A 110 -4.45 17.76 18.04
CA GLU A 110 -3.09 18.17 18.34
C GLU A 110 -2.11 16.97 18.30
N LEU A 111 -2.03 16.26 17.17
CA LEU A 111 -1.17 15.07 16.98
C LEU A 111 0.19 15.41 16.33
N PHE A 112 0.73 16.61 16.56
CA PHE A 112 2.00 17.00 15.93
C PHE A 112 3.22 16.29 16.53
N ARG A 113 3.13 15.84 17.80
CA ARG A 113 4.24 15.10 18.44
C ARG A 113 4.42 13.69 17.86
N THR A 114 3.36 13.08 17.34
CA THR A 114 3.39 11.69 16.86
C THR A 114 3.91 11.56 15.42
N TRP A 115 3.95 12.67 14.66
CA TRP A 115 4.41 12.69 13.27
C TRP A 115 5.89 13.01 13.08
N LEU A 116 6.57 13.44 14.15
CA LEU A 116 7.95 13.92 14.12
C LEU A 116 8.93 13.05 14.95
N GLN A 117 8.49 11.88 15.41
CA GLN A 117 9.35 10.79 15.88
C GLN A 117 9.52 9.75 14.77
#